data_AF-A0A7S3H6L6-F1
#
_entry.id   AF-A0A7S3H6L6-F1
#
_cell.length_a   1.000
_cell.length_b   1.000
_cell.length_c   1.000
_cell.angle_alpha   90.00
_cell.angle_beta   90.00
_cell.angle_gamma   90.00
#
_symmetry.space_group_name_H-M   'P 1'
#
loop_
_entity.id
_entity.type
_entity.pdbx_description
1 polymer ?
#
loop_
_entity_poly.entity_id
_entity_poly.type
_entity_poly.pdbx_seq_one_letter_code
_entity_poly.pdbx_strand_id
1 'polypeptide(L)'
;LQSATEVIQLFLDLFGKNTIGCTAIQDKINCRGALAAAAQVSSAHFLTAVVGRHRSFPESKLIRGYMLASLGRAMLHGDNSVTGNAPITAYPVQLNDFTTLQQAYLKLYTDSYGAVYTAQLNKHIPLAFAPNFTVPIKEPRWTQFSTKLEPVYTSLRNWMHHEADTTIDFGPYIPLVAFPEVRAILQNKPQGRRVLIDIGANGFFASPKYLLDSYAMHLPFTHAVMVDPEPHFPASVPQAYNTRYNITFLPLYAEIDTDTESDVLRLLPKLVKKEDYVVLKFDVDPNHFPRGCTMEWGLLFNLMRHPEVATLIDELYIELHFSLPMLRWEHYHSNWEALDTIRYLRQQGMIVHAWP
;
A
#
# COMPACT_ATOMS: atom_id res chain seq x y z
N LEU A 1 -2.68 22.25 -21.19
CA LEU A 1 -3.64 21.85 -20.14
C LEU A 1 -4.95 21.40 -20.76
N GLN A 2 -5.63 22.27 -21.50
CA GLN A 2 -6.89 21.96 -22.19
C GLN A 2 -6.77 20.70 -23.06
N SER A 3 -5.70 20.58 -23.86
CA SER A 3 -5.41 19.36 -24.63
C SER A 3 -5.16 18.09 -23.80
N ALA A 4 -4.53 18.19 -22.63
CA ALA A 4 -4.27 17.03 -21.77
C ALA A 4 -5.55 16.56 -21.05
N THR A 5 -6.36 17.52 -20.58
CA THR A 5 -7.65 17.25 -19.97
C THR A 5 -8.65 16.73 -20.99
N GLU A 6 -8.63 17.23 -22.24
CA GLU A 6 -9.43 16.71 -23.35
C GLU A 6 -9.03 15.27 -23.72
N VAL A 7 -7.74 14.94 -23.72
CA VAL A 7 -7.28 13.55 -23.95
C VAL A 7 -7.73 12.60 -22.84
N ILE A 8 -7.65 13.03 -21.58
CA ILE A 8 -8.12 12.24 -20.43
C ILE A 8 -9.65 12.13 -20.44
N GLN A 9 -10.36 13.21 -20.75
CA GLN A 9 -11.83 13.21 -20.81
C GLN A 9 -12.32 12.32 -21.97
N LEU A 10 -11.70 12.42 -23.14
CA LEU A 10 -11.96 11.53 -24.27
C LEU A 10 -11.72 10.07 -23.88
N PHE A 11 -10.68 9.78 -23.11
CA PHE A 11 -10.41 8.45 -22.58
C PHE A 11 -11.50 7.97 -21.60
N LEU A 12 -11.87 8.79 -20.62
CA LEU A 12 -12.94 8.48 -19.66
C LEU A 12 -14.30 8.32 -20.35
N ASP A 13 -14.58 9.11 -21.39
CA ASP A 13 -15.82 9.04 -22.15
C ASP A 13 -15.87 7.81 -23.08
N LEU A 14 -14.73 7.40 -23.63
CA LEU A 14 -14.61 6.21 -24.49
C LEU A 14 -14.60 4.90 -23.70
N PHE A 15 -14.05 4.89 -22.48
CA PHE A 15 -13.77 3.66 -21.73
C PHE A 15 -14.44 3.58 -20.35
N GLY A 16 -14.97 4.68 -19.82
CA GLY A 16 -15.51 4.76 -18.46
C GLY A 16 -16.96 4.27 -18.29
N LYS A 17 -17.61 3.76 -19.33
CA LYS A 17 -19.03 3.37 -19.26
C LYS A 17 -19.33 1.90 -19.03
N ASN A 18 -18.35 1.00 -19.07
CA ASN A 18 -18.54 -0.39 -18.65
C ASN A 18 -17.18 -1.02 -18.35
N THR A 19 -17.19 -1.94 -17.39
CA THR A 19 -16.17 -2.89 -16.92
C THR A 19 -15.42 -3.65 -18.03
N ILE A 20 -14.76 -2.94 -18.95
CA ILE A 20 -13.86 -3.51 -19.94
C ILE A 20 -12.47 -3.05 -19.53
N GLY A 21 -11.76 -3.95 -18.85
CA GLY A 21 -10.46 -3.69 -18.25
C GLY A 21 -9.41 -3.20 -19.24
N CYS A 22 -8.22 -2.96 -18.69
CA CYS A 22 -7.00 -2.56 -19.38
C CYS A 22 -6.63 -3.38 -20.64
N THR A 23 -7.36 -4.45 -20.98
CA THR A 23 -7.16 -5.37 -22.12
C THR A 23 -7.21 -4.67 -23.48
N ALA A 24 -8.16 -3.75 -23.73
CA ALA A 24 -8.28 -3.08 -25.04
C ALA A 24 -7.13 -2.10 -25.35
N ILE A 25 -6.37 -1.68 -24.34
CA ILE A 25 -5.26 -0.73 -24.45
C ILE A 25 -3.90 -1.45 -24.40
N GLN A 26 -3.84 -2.74 -24.07
CA GLN A 26 -2.57 -3.48 -24.03
C GLN A 26 -1.92 -3.55 -25.42
N ASP A 27 -2.72 -3.63 -26.48
CA ASP A 27 -2.22 -3.78 -27.85
C ASP A 27 -1.68 -2.47 -28.46
N LYS A 28 -1.85 -1.34 -27.79
CA LYS A 28 -1.40 -0.01 -28.27
C LYS A 28 -0.44 0.62 -27.28
N ILE A 29 0.75 0.04 -27.21
CA ILE A 29 1.87 0.46 -26.38
C ILE A 29 2.14 1.99 -26.44
N ASN A 30 2.07 2.61 -27.63
CA ASN A 30 2.27 4.06 -27.78
C ASN A 30 1.18 4.92 -27.11
N CYS A 31 -0.04 4.40 -26.98
CA CYS A 31 -1.14 5.11 -26.31
C CYS A 31 -0.95 5.15 -24.79
N ARG A 32 -0.37 4.10 -24.19
CA ARG A 32 -0.10 4.05 -22.74
C ARG A 32 0.85 5.15 -22.30
N GLY A 33 1.94 5.35 -23.03
CA GLY A 33 2.93 6.40 -22.75
C GLY A 33 2.34 7.81 -22.83
N ALA A 34 1.56 8.08 -23.87
CA ALA A 34 0.89 9.38 -24.04
C ALA A 34 -0.15 9.64 -22.94
N LEU A 35 -0.93 8.63 -22.54
CA LEU A 35 -1.90 8.73 -21.44
C LEU A 35 -1.20 8.95 -20.10
N ALA A 36 -0.13 8.22 -19.81
CA ALA A 36 0.69 8.43 -18.62
C ALA A 36 1.23 9.87 -18.59
N ALA A 37 1.84 10.36 -19.67
CA ALA A 37 2.34 11.74 -19.75
C ALA A 37 1.23 12.79 -19.55
N ALA A 38 0.06 12.61 -20.18
CA ALA A 38 -1.09 13.50 -19.99
C ALA A 38 -1.58 13.51 -18.54
N ALA A 39 -1.62 12.34 -17.91
CA ALA A 39 -1.99 12.15 -16.51
C ALA A 39 -0.99 12.85 -15.57
N GLN A 40 0.32 12.69 -15.82
CA GLN A 40 1.39 13.34 -15.04
C GLN A 40 1.29 14.87 -15.11
N VAL A 41 1.17 15.43 -16.32
CA VAL A 41 1.06 16.88 -16.53
C VAL A 41 -0.19 17.45 -15.85
N SER A 42 -1.33 16.77 -16.02
CA SER A 42 -2.59 17.21 -15.43
C SER A 42 -2.54 17.15 -13.90
N SER A 43 -2.02 16.04 -13.36
CA SER A 43 -1.82 15.86 -11.92
C SER A 43 -0.84 16.88 -11.34
N ALA A 44 0.31 17.13 -11.96
CA ALA A 44 1.25 18.16 -11.50
C ALA A 44 0.63 19.57 -11.53
N HIS A 45 -0.19 19.89 -12.54
CA HIS A 45 -0.89 21.17 -12.62
C HIS A 45 -1.92 21.34 -11.49
N PHE A 46 -2.69 20.30 -11.15
CA PHE A 46 -3.57 20.36 -9.98
C PHE A 46 -2.78 20.63 -8.70
N LEU A 47 -1.63 19.98 -8.52
CA LEU A 47 -0.80 20.14 -7.31
C LEU A 47 -0.27 21.57 -7.20
N THR A 48 0.25 22.13 -8.29
CA THR A 48 0.72 23.54 -8.31
C THR A 48 -0.40 24.54 -8.05
N ALA A 49 -1.62 24.26 -8.52
CA ALA A 49 -2.79 25.10 -8.23
C ALA A 49 -3.21 25.07 -6.75
N VAL A 50 -2.89 23.98 -6.05
CA VAL A 50 -3.17 23.80 -4.62
C VAL A 50 -2.04 24.38 -3.75
N VAL A 51 -0.77 24.11 -4.08
CA VAL A 51 0.39 24.51 -3.28
C VAL A 51 0.81 25.97 -3.53
N GLY A 52 0.66 26.47 -4.75
CA GLY A 52 1.24 27.76 -5.18
C GLY A 52 0.44 29.00 -4.76
N ARG A 53 -0.68 28.85 -4.06
CA ARG A 53 -1.49 29.97 -3.58
C ARG A 53 -1.96 29.62 -2.18
N HIS A 54 -1.72 30.47 -1.18
CA HIS A 54 -2.30 30.39 0.17
C HIS A 54 -3.85 30.56 0.16
N ARG A 55 -4.53 29.91 -0.76
CA ARG A 55 -5.97 29.96 -0.97
C ARG A 55 -6.53 28.64 -0.50
N SER A 56 -7.66 28.69 0.20
CA SER A 56 -8.49 27.51 0.44
C SER A 56 -8.78 26.83 -0.89
N PHE A 57 -8.59 25.52 -0.95
CA PHE A 57 -8.94 24.70 -2.09
C PHE A 57 -10.00 23.68 -1.69
N PRO A 58 -10.92 23.33 -2.60
CA PRO A 58 -11.87 22.26 -2.34
C PRO A 58 -11.13 20.92 -2.40
N GLU A 59 -11.49 20.04 -1.47
CA GLU A 59 -10.98 18.69 -1.39
C GLU A 59 -11.07 17.92 -2.71
N SER A 60 -12.16 18.11 -3.46
CA SER A 60 -12.38 17.48 -4.76
C SER A 60 -11.27 17.72 -5.80
N LYS A 61 -10.48 18.79 -5.66
CA LYS A 61 -9.29 19.01 -6.51
C LYS A 61 -8.12 18.09 -6.14
N LEU A 62 -7.91 17.80 -4.85
CA LEU A 62 -6.91 16.83 -4.42
C LEU A 62 -7.27 15.43 -4.93
N ILE A 63 -8.53 15.03 -4.76
CA ILE A 63 -9.04 13.72 -5.22
C ILE A 63 -8.75 13.52 -6.71
N ARG A 64 -9.15 14.50 -7.53
CA ARG A 64 -8.94 14.42 -8.99
C ARG A 64 -7.46 14.33 -9.35
N GLY A 65 -6.61 15.14 -8.70
CA GLY A 65 -5.17 15.08 -8.94
C GLY A 65 -4.55 13.73 -8.57
N TYR A 66 -4.98 13.14 -7.46
CA TYR A 66 -4.58 11.80 -7.03
C TYR A 66 -5.05 10.72 -8.00
N MET A 67 -6.34 10.70 -8.39
CA MET A 67 -6.89 9.75 -9.36
C MET A 67 -6.13 9.76 -10.69
N LEU A 68 -5.73 10.96 -11.16
CA LEU A 68 -4.91 11.08 -12.37
C LEU A 68 -3.52 10.49 -12.18
N ALA A 69 -2.88 10.72 -11.04
CA ALA A 69 -1.59 10.10 -10.74
C ALA A 69 -1.70 8.56 -10.67
N SER A 70 -2.77 8.04 -10.06
CA SER A 70 -3.07 6.60 -10.01
C SER A 70 -3.28 6.00 -11.41
N LEU A 71 -4.04 6.68 -12.27
CA LEU A 71 -4.24 6.26 -13.65
C LEU A 71 -2.89 6.16 -14.40
N GLY A 72 -2.04 7.17 -14.29
CA GLY A 72 -0.74 7.17 -14.96
C GLY A 72 0.18 6.06 -14.44
N ARG A 73 0.16 5.78 -13.13
CA ARG A 73 0.86 4.64 -12.53
C ARG A 73 0.36 3.30 -13.09
N ALA A 74 -0.95 3.11 -13.13
CA ALA A 74 -1.57 1.90 -13.65
C ALA A 74 -1.23 1.67 -15.14
N MET A 75 -1.13 2.74 -15.94
CA MET A 75 -0.72 2.65 -17.35
C MET A 75 0.73 2.18 -17.54
N LEU A 76 1.59 2.41 -16.53
CA LEU A 76 2.98 1.95 -16.50
C LEU A 76 3.16 0.67 -15.68
N HIS A 77 2.07 0.05 -15.21
CA HIS A 77 2.13 -1.23 -14.52
C HIS A 77 2.69 -2.31 -15.47
N GLY A 78 3.74 -3.00 -15.04
CA GLY A 78 4.49 -3.95 -15.86
C GLY A 78 5.71 -3.37 -16.59
N ASP A 79 5.96 -2.05 -16.51
CA ASP A 79 7.26 -1.50 -16.89
C ASP A 79 8.34 -2.06 -15.95
N ASN A 80 9.27 -2.81 -16.53
CA ASN A 80 10.39 -3.47 -15.85
C ASN A 80 11.66 -2.62 -15.89
N SER A 81 11.62 -1.45 -16.53
CA SER A 81 12.75 -0.54 -16.65
C SER A 81 12.83 0.41 -15.45
N VAL A 82 14.05 0.67 -14.98
CA VAL A 82 14.34 1.69 -13.97
C VAL A 82 14.50 3.10 -14.58
N THR A 83 14.57 3.19 -15.89
CA THR A 83 14.81 4.44 -16.65
C THR A 83 13.54 5.05 -17.24
N GLY A 84 12.37 4.49 -16.90
CA GLY A 84 11.10 4.84 -17.54
C GLY A 84 11.02 4.31 -18.97
N ASN A 85 9.83 4.47 -19.55
CA ASN A 85 9.44 3.86 -20.82
C ASN A 85 10.02 4.60 -22.05
N ALA A 86 11.21 5.20 -21.91
CA ALA A 86 11.89 6.02 -22.90
C ALA A 86 12.08 5.37 -24.30
N PRO A 87 12.26 4.05 -24.43
CA PRO A 87 12.33 3.42 -25.76
C PRO A 87 11.00 3.46 -26.52
N ILE A 88 9.90 3.71 -25.81
CA ILE A 88 8.54 3.41 -26.27
C ILE A 88 7.70 4.69 -26.42
N THR A 89 7.98 5.72 -25.64
CA THR A 89 7.23 6.98 -25.69
C THR A 89 8.16 8.17 -25.91
N ALA A 90 7.69 9.16 -26.68
CA ALA A 90 8.41 10.42 -26.88
C ALA A 90 8.60 11.23 -25.58
N TYR A 91 7.91 10.84 -24.50
CA TYR A 91 8.00 11.45 -23.18
C TYR A 91 8.70 10.49 -22.21
N PRO A 92 9.82 10.88 -21.58
CA PRO A 92 10.50 10.06 -20.59
C PRO A 92 9.73 10.11 -19.26
N VAL A 93 8.59 9.44 -19.20
CA VAL A 93 7.80 9.33 -17.96
C VAL A 93 8.25 8.10 -17.17
N GLN A 94 8.47 8.28 -15.87
CA GLN A 94 8.92 7.21 -14.99
C GLN A 94 7.80 6.81 -14.05
N LEU A 95 7.70 5.51 -13.73
CA LEU A 95 6.77 5.03 -12.71
C LEU A 95 6.93 5.79 -11.38
N ASN A 96 8.19 6.11 -11.04
CA ASN A 96 8.55 6.88 -9.86
C ASN A 96 7.92 8.29 -9.83
N ASP A 97 7.68 8.91 -10.98
CA ASP A 97 7.03 10.23 -11.05
C ASP A 97 5.58 10.16 -10.56
N PHE A 98 4.86 9.09 -10.92
CA PHE A 98 3.48 8.89 -10.52
C PHE A 98 3.37 8.51 -9.05
N THR A 99 4.23 7.61 -8.59
CA THR A 99 4.33 7.29 -7.14
C THR A 99 4.62 8.55 -6.34
N THR A 100 5.55 9.39 -6.81
CA THR A 100 5.88 10.67 -6.16
C THR A 100 4.70 11.63 -6.13
N LEU A 101 3.97 11.76 -7.26
CA LEU A 101 2.78 12.60 -7.33
C LEU A 101 1.69 12.12 -6.37
N GLN A 102 1.35 10.83 -6.39
CA GLN A 102 0.35 10.26 -5.49
C GLN A 102 0.73 10.48 -4.01
N GLN A 103 2.01 10.26 -3.64
CA GLN A 103 2.52 10.54 -2.30
C GLN A 103 2.40 12.03 -1.93
N ALA A 104 2.69 12.94 -2.86
CA ALA A 104 2.55 14.37 -2.63
C ALA A 104 1.10 14.78 -2.38
N TYR A 105 0.15 14.22 -3.13
CA TYR A 105 -1.28 14.40 -2.89
C TYR A 105 -1.70 13.90 -1.53
N LEU A 106 -1.30 12.68 -1.19
CA LEU A 106 -1.65 12.05 0.08
C LEU A 106 -1.07 12.82 1.27
N LYS A 107 0.18 13.28 1.17
CA LYS A 107 0.79 14.14 2.18
C LYS A 107 0.04 15.47 2.33
N LEU A 108 -0.19 16.17 1.21
CA LEU A 108 -0.87 17.47 1.23
C LEU A 108 -2.27 17.36 1.82
N TYR A 109 -2.94 16.27 1.49
CA TYR A 109 -4.23 15.90 2.06
C TYR A 109 -4.14 15.73 3.58
N THR A 110 -3.26 14.85 4.06
CA THR A 110 -3.09 14.55 5.49
C THR A 110 -2.71 15.81 6.27
N ASP A 111 -1.81 16.63 5.74
CA ASP A 111 -1.37 17.87 6.37
C ASP A 111 -2.51 18.91 6.44
N SER A 112 -3.38 18.96 5.41
CA SER A 112 -4.43 19.99 5.31
C SER A 112 -5.70 19.62 6.08
N TYR A 113 -6.04 18.33 6.14
CA TYR A 113 -7.33 17.89 6.67
C TYR A 113 -7.24 16.77 7.72
N GLY A 114 -6.10 16.10 7.87
CA GLY A 114 -5.96 14.93 8.75
C GLY A 114 -6.39 15.22 10.19
N ALA A 115 -5.97 16.36 10.76
CA ALA A 115 -6.35 16.75 12.12
C ALA A 115 -7.87 16.95 12.30
N VAL A 116 -8.53 17.56 11.31
CA VAL A 116 -9.98 17.77 11.33
C VAL A 116 -10.71 16.42 11.28
N TYR A 117 -10.24 15.49 10.45
CA TYR A 117 -10.85 14.16 10.35
C TYR A 117 -10.62 13.31 11.59
N THR A 118 -9.41 13.28 12.14
CA THR A 118 -9.16 12.59 13.41
C THR A 118 -10.08 13.10 14.51
N ALA A 119 -10.29 14.41 14.59
CA ALA A 119 -11.22 15.01 15.54
C ALA A 119 -12.68 14.57 15.27
N GLN A 120 -13.11 14.52 14.00
CA GLN A 120 -14.45 14.05 13.65
C GLN A 120 -14.68 12.58 13.97
N LEU A 121 -13.71 11.70 13.69
CA LEU A 121 -13.81 10.27 13.99
C LEU A 121 -13.93 10.02 15.49
N ASN A 122 -13.08 10.67 16.28
CA ASN A 122 -13.12 10.55 17.73
C ASN A 122 -14.44 11.07 18.32
N LYS A 123 -15.05 12.08 17.69
CA LYS A 123 -16.31 12.69 18.15
C LYS A 123 -17.56 11.94 17.70
N HIS A 124 -17.56 11.43 16.47
CA HIS A 124 -18.78 10.97 15.79
C HIS A 124 -18.82 9.48 15.52
N ILE A 125 -17.69 8.77 15.59
CA ILE A 125 -17.59 7.35 15.31
C ILE A 125 -16.79 6.70 16.45
N PRO A 126 -17.39 6.46 17.63
CA PRO A 126 -16.70 5.70 18.68
C PRO A 126 -16.28 4.33 18.14
N LEU A 127 -15.25 3.72 18.74
CA LEU A 127 -14.98 2.31 18.50
C LEU A 127 -16.21 1.53 18.98
N ALA A 128 -16.93 0.89 18.06
CA ALA A 128 -18.00 -0.04 18.38
C ALA A 128 -17.42 -1.32 19.01
N PHE A 129 -16.20 -1.69 18.58
CA PHE A 129 -15.49 -2.88 19.04
C PHE A 129 -14.11 -2.51 19.59
N ALA A 130 -14.07 -1.82 20.74
CA ALA A 130 -12.80 -1.52 21.40
C ALA A 130 -12.15 -2.83 21.91
N PRO A 131 -11.01 -3.25 21.35
CA PRO A 131 -10.35 -4.46 21.80
C PRO A 131 -9.74 -4.28 23.18
N ASN A 132 -9.68 -5.37 23.95
CA ASN A 132 -9.05 -5.41 25.27
C ASN A 132 -7.70 -6.16 25.22
N PHE A 133 -6.90 -5.92 24.18
CA PHE A 133 -5.57 -6.52 24.04
C PHE A 133 -4.48 -5.46 24.10
N THR A 134 -3.33 -5.85 24.65
CA THR A 134 -2.13 -5.00 24.63
C THR A 134 -1.49 -5.08 23.25
N VAL A 135 -1.11 -3.93 22.70
CA VAL A 135 -0.44 -3.86 21.39
C VAL A 135 1.06 -3.74 21.61
N PRO A 136 1.86 -4.76 21.25
CA PRO A 136 3.30 -4.68 21.33
C PRO A 136 3.82 -3.69 20.28
N ILE A 137 4.65 -2.74 20.70
CA ILE A 137 5.24 -1.73 19.81
C ILE A 137 6.75 -1.92 19.85
N LYS A 138 7.35 -2.21 18.69
CA LYS A 138 8.80 -2.35 18.55
C LYS A 138 9.53 -1.08 18.96
N GLU A 139 9.05 0.06 18.45
CA GLU A 139 9.75 1.32 18.54
C GLU A 139 8.78 2.45 18.89
N PRO A 140 8.65 2.79 20.19
CA PRO A 140 7.68 3.78 20.68
C PRO A 140 7.80 5.17 20.03
N ARG A 141 8.99 5.52 19.51
CA ARG A 141 9.18 6.81 18.82
C ARG A 141 8.36 6.91 17.53
N TRP A 142 7.90 5.80 16.97
CA TRP A 142 7.06 5.75 15.78
C TRP A 142 5.59 6.07 16.06
N THR A 143 5.12 5.90 17.29
CA THR A 143 3.71 6.10 17.68
C THR A 143 3.16 7.47 17.27
N GLN A 144 3.97 8.52 17.28
CA GLN A 144 3.54 9.86 16.85
C GLN A 144 3.18 9.96 15.35
N PHE A 145 3.59 8.99 14.54
CA PHE A 145 3.31 8.92 13.10
C PHE A 145 2.13 8.01 12.77
N SER A 146 1.68 7.12 13.68
CA SER A 146 0.62 6.14 13.40
C SER A 146 -0.69 6.77 12.92
N THR A 147 -1.01 7.96 13.43
CA THR A 147 -2.20 8.74 13.07
C THR A 147 -2.03 9.56 11.79
N LYS A 148 -0.81 9.61 11.23
CA LYS A 148 -0.45 10.39 10.04
C LYS A 148 -0.18 9.52 8.81
N LEU A 149 -0.21 8.20 8.95
CA LEU A 149 0.07 7.27 7.86
C LEU A 149 -0.94 7.43 6.72
N GLU A 150 -2.20 7.71 7.03
CA GLU A 150 -3.25 7.74 6.01
C GLU A 150 -4.43 8.61 6.45
N PRO A 151 -5.14 9.23 5.50
CA PRO A 151 -6.40 9.86 5.79
C PRO A 151 -7.46 8.82 6.12
N VAL A 152 -8.24 9.11 7.15
CA VAL A 152 -9.37 8.31 7.56
C VAL A 152 -10.63 9.00 7.06
N TYR A 153 -11.15 8.58 5.92
CA TYR A 153 -12.42 9.07 5.40
C TYR A 153 -13.51 8.02 5.51
N THR A 154 -14.75 8.47 5.45
CA THR A 154 -15.95 7.67 5.14
C THR A 154 -16.32 7.66 3.64
N SER A 155 -15.65 8.44 2.78
CA SER A 155 -16.04 8.70 1.37
C SER A 155 -14.85 8.94 0.41
N LEU A 156 -13.62 8.71 0.85
CA LEU A 156 -12.39 8.95 0.07
C LEU A 156 -11.29 7.94 0.34
N ARG A 157 -11.60 6.97 1.18
CA ARG A 157 -10.80 5.80 1.50
C ARG A 157 -11.72 4.92 2.32
N ASN A 158 -12.50 4.07 1.65
CA ASN A 158 -12.88 2.88 2.37
C ASN A 158 -11.55 2.14 2.57
N TRP A 159 -11.10 2.07 3.82
CA TRP A 159 -9.80 1.51 4.19
C TRP A 159 -9.55 0.13 3.59
N MET A 160 -10.59 -0.56 3.14
CA MET A 160 -10.45 -1.88 2.56
C MET A 160 -10.81 -1.94 1.08
N HIS A 161 -11.79 -1.19 0.50
CA HIS A 161 -12.19 -1.46 -0.90
C HIS A 161 -12.79 -0.33 -1.78
N HIS A 162 -12.70 0.97 -1.50
CA HIS A 162 -13.43 1.96 -2.35
C HIS A 162 -12.83 3.37 -2.34
N GLU A 163 -11.92 3.63 -3.28
CA GLU A 163 -11.40 4.98 -3.58
C GLU A 163 -11.91 5.52 -4.94
N ALA A 164 -12.39 4.65 -5.86
CA ALA A 164 -12.76 5.04 -7.23
C ALA A 164 -13.83 4.13 -7.90
N ASP A 165 -14.81 3.63 -7.14
CA ASP A 165 -15.69 2.51 -7.56
C ASP A 165 -14.91 1.23 -7.94
N THR A 166 -13.63 1.18 -7.60
CA THR A 166 -12.75 0.02 -7.73
C THR A 166 -12.80 -0.78 -6.46
N THR A 167 -13.00 -2.10 -6.58
CA THR A 167 -13.08 -2.97 -5.41
C THR A 167 -11.74 -3.26 -4.77
N ILE A 168 -10.63 -3.11 -5.48
CA ILE A 168 -9.26 -3.25 -4.96
C ILE A 168 -8.50 -2.02 -5.43
N ASP A 169 -7.90 -1.27 -4.51
CA ASP A 169 -7.05 -0.11 -4.86
C ASP A 169 -5.68 -0.23 -4.20
N PHE A 170 -4.67 -0.49 -5.02
CA PHE A 170 -3.27 -0.34 -4.65
C PHE A 170 -2.88 1.15 -4.74
N GLY A 171 -3.60 2.02 -4.06
CA GLY A 171 -3.24 3.41 -3.87
C GLY A 171 -2.05 3.50 -2.90
N PRO A 172 -1.08 4.42 -3.08
CA PRO A 172 0.07 4.45 -2.17
C PRO A 172 -0.38 4.79 -0.77
N TYR A 173 0.11 4.01 0.18
CA TYR A 173 0.08 4.33 1.60
C TYR A 173 1.18 5.36 1.88
N ILE A 174 1.08 6.23 2.90
CA ILE A 174 2.26 6.99 3.34
C ILE A 174 3.10 6.03 4.18
N PRO A 175 4.20 5.44 3.64
CA PRO A 175 5.03 4.56 4.44
C PRO A 175 5.67 5.38 5.57
N LEU A 176 6.02 4.76 6.68
CA LEU A 176 6.69 5.44 7.79
C LEU A 176 8.00 6.10 7.35
N VAL A 177 8.72 5.51 6.39
CA VAL A 177 9.92 6.14 5.79
C VAL A 177 9.62 7.40 4.98
N ALA A 178 8.38 7.77 4.71
CA ALA A 178 8.05 9.05 4.08
C ALA A 178 8.27 10.25 5.02
N PHE A 179 8.33 10.03 6.33
CA PHE A 179 8.64 11.08 7.30
C PHE A 179 10.16 11.33 7.36
N PRO A 180 10.63 12.58 7.13
CA PRO A 180 12.06 12.90 7.15
C PRO A 180 12.80 12.49 8.42
N GLU A 181 12.13 12.60 9.57
CA GLU A 181 12.66 12.26 10.89
C GLU A 181 12.94 10.76 11.00
N VAL A 182 12.02 9.92 10.51
CA VAL A 182 12.19 8.46 10.45
C VAL A 182 13.37 8.13 9.56
N ARG A 183 13.45 8.72 8.35
CA ARG A 183 14.57 8.46 7.43
C ARG A 183 15.90 8.83 8.02
N ALA A 184 16.01 10.01 8.64
CA ALA A 184 17.25 10.46 9.26
C ALA A 184 17.72 9.46 10.33
N ILE A 185 16.80 8.93 11.14
CA ILE A 185 17.13 7.91 12.14
C ILE A 185 17.62 6.61 11.49
N LEU A 186 16.90 6.11 10.47
CA LEU A 186 17.23 4.85 9.82
C LEU A 186 18.52 4.91 8.97
N GLN A 187 18.78 6.05 8.32
CA GLN A 187 20.01 6.27 7.55
C GLN A 187 21.26 6.31 8.45
N ASN A 188 21.09 6.79 9.70
CA ASN A 188 22.16 6.83 10.70
C ASN A 188 22.33 5.51 11.46
N LYS A 189 21.63 4.43 11.09
CA LYS A 189 21.83 3.07 11.63
C LYS A 189 22.69 2.24 10.66
N PRO A 190 24.03 2.26 10.78
CA PRO A 190 24.92 1.61 9.81
C PRO A 190 24.77 0.09 9.71
N GLN A 191 24.15 -0.57 10.69
CA GLN A 191 24.06 -2.04 10.77
C GLN A 191 22.65 -2.62 10.52
N GLY A 192 21.60 -1.79 10.47
CA GLY A 192 20.23 -2.29 10.32
C GLY A 192 19.88 -2.58 8.85
N ARG A 193 19.44 -3.80 8.53
CA ARG A 193 18.85 -4.07 7.21
C ARG A 193 17.50 -3.38 7.12
N ARG A 194 17.04 -3.13 5.89
CA ARG A 194 15.66 -2.70 5.62
C ARG A 194 15.03 -3.85 4.86
N VAL A 195 14.12 -4.56 5.51
CA VAL A 195 13.61 -5.85 5.05
C VAL A 195 12.12 -5.72 4.78
N LEU A 196 11.72 -6.01 3.54
CA LEU A 196 10.35 -6.33 3.21
C LEU A 196 10.15 -7.83 3.40
N ILE A 197 9.12 -8.25 4.12
CA ILE A 197 8.63 -9.63 4.15
C ILE A 197 7.22 -9.58 3.58
N ASP A 198 7.03 -10.19 2.42
CA ASP A 198 5.75 -10.24 1.71
C ASP A 198 5.24 -11.69 1.75
N ILE A 199 4.24 -11.95 2.58
CA ILE A 199 3.63 -13.27 2.74
C ILE A 199 2.29 -13.31 1.99
N GLY A 200 2.18 -14.30 1.11
CA GLY A 200 1.17 -14.37 0.04
C GLY A 200 1.47 -13.35 -1.04
N ALA A 201 2.66 -13.48 -1.62
CA ALA A 201 3.17 -12.51 -2.59
C ALA A 201 2.43 -12.57 -3.95
N ASN A 202 1.83 -13.72 -4.29
CA ASN A 202 1.01 -13.96 -5.48
C ASN A 202 1.64 -13.42 -6.78
N GLY A 203 2.94 -13.67 -6.95
CA GLY A 203 3.73 -13.20 -8.08
C GLY A 203 4.40 -11.83 -7.89
N PHE A 204 5.54 -11.61 -8.55
CA PHE A 204 6.35 -10.41 -8.31
C PHE A 204 5.62 -9.10 -8.64
N PHE A 205 4.79 -9.09 -9.68
CA PHE A 205 4.10 -7.90 -10.17
C PHE A 205 2.87 -7.51 -9.34
N ALA A 206 2.54 -8.24 -8.27
CA ALA A 206 1.48 -7.91 -7.32
C ALA A 206 2.02 -7.05 -6.14
N SER A 207 1.75 -7.43 -4.88
CA SER A 207 2.24 -6.74 -3.68
C SER A 207 3.76 -6.47 -3.68
N PRO A 208 4.64 -7.36 -4.17
CA PRO A 208 6.08 -7.18 -3.99
C PRO A 208 6.60 -5.96 -4.74
N LYS A 209 6.35 -5.89 -6.05
CA LYS A 209 6.77 -4.75 -6.88
C LYS A 209 6.15 -3.47 -6.36
N TYR A 210 4.87 -3.53 -5.98
CA TYR A 210 4.14 -2.40 -5.45
C TYR A 210 4.81 -1.76 -4.23
N LEU A 211 5.14 -2.58 -3.24
CA LEU A 211 5.77 -2.13 -2.00
C LEU A 211 7.22 -1.71 -2.24
N LEU A 212 7.99 -2.45 -3.03
CA LEU A 212 9.37 -2.08 -3.39
C LEU A 212 9.42 -0.69 -4.04
N ASP A 213 8.52 -0.40 -4.98
CA ASP A 213 8.45 0.89 -5.67
C ASP A 213 7.98 2.02 -4.74
N SER A 214 7.01 1.74 -3.86
CA SER A 214 6.48 2.74 -2.93
C SER A 214 7.53 3.21 -1.93
N TYR A 215 8.44 2.33 -1.51
CA TYR A 215 9.53 2.65 -0.58
C TYR A 215 10.78 3.19 -1.28
N ALA A 216 10.99 2.84 -2.55
CA ALA A 216 12.19 3.15 -3.33
C ALA A 216 12.54 4.65 -3.37
N MET A 217 11.52 5.53 -3.37
CA MET A 217 11.69 6.98 -3.44
C MET A 217 12.03 7.64 -2.10
N HIS A 218 11.76 6.97 -0.99
CA HIS A 218 11.96 7.50 0.35
C HIS A 218 13.21 6.90 0.98
N LEU A 219 13.22 5.57 1.12
CA LEU A 219 14.32 4.81 1.67
C LEU A 219 14.17 3.35 1.20
N PRO A 220 14.87 2.95 0.12
CA PRO A 220 14.69 1.62 -0.46
C PRO A 220 15.06 0.51 0.52
N PHE A 221 14.34 -0.59 0.45
CA PHE A 221 14.73 -1.83 1.11
C PHE A 221 16.13 -2.29 0.66
N THR A 222 16.80 -3.03 1.52
CA THR A 222 18.05 -3.74 1.16
C THR A 222 17.77 -5.20 0.87
N HIS A 223 16.78 -5.79 1.54
CA HIS A 223 16.37 -7.17 1.41
C HIS A 223 14.88 -7.24 1.20
N ALA A 224 14.44 -8.27 0.47
CA ALA A 224 13.04 -8.57 0.33
C ALA A 224 12.85 -10.09 0.36
N VAL A 225 11.95 -10.58 1.21
CA VAL A 225 11.64 -12.00 1.35
C VAL A 225 10.21 -12.20 0.86
N MET A 226 10.07 -12.99 -0.18
CA MET A 226 8.79 -13.30 -0.81
C MET A 226 8.40 -14.70 -0.41
N VAL A 227 7.27 -14.85 0.26
CA VAL A 227 6.77 -16.13 0.76
C VAL A 227 5.49 -16.45 0.01
N ASP A 228 5.58 -17.46 -0.86
CA ASP A 228 4.45 -17.88 -1.68
C ASP A 228 4.67 -19.33 -2.14
N PRO A 229 3.65 -20.20 -2.17
CA PRO A 229 3.81 -21.58 -2.62
C PRO A 229 4.12 -21.71 -4.13
N GLU A 230 3.86 -20.69 -4.94
CA GLU A 230 3.94 -20.81 -6.39
C GLU A 230 5.39 -20.87 -6.91
N PRO A 231 5.81 -21.99 -7.55
CA PRO A 231 7.22 -22.23 -7.88
C PRO A 231 7.75 -21.32 -8.99
N HIS A 232 6.87 -20.64 -9.73
CA HIS A 232 7.26 -19.78 -10.85
C HIS A 232 7.59 -18.34 -10.45
N PHE A 233 7.44 -18.00 -9.16
CA PHE A 233 7.73 -16.66 -8.66
C PHE A 233 9.14 -16.16 -9.01
N PRO A 234 10.25 -16.90 -8.80
CA PRO A 234 11.60 -16.39 -9.08
C PRO A 234 11.84 -16.04 -10.54
N ALA A 235 11.21 -16.78 -11.45
CA ALA A 235 11.32 -16.54 -12.90
C ALA A 235 10.64 -15.22 -13.33
N SER A 236 9.75 -14.68 -12.49
CA SER A 236 9.01 -13.45 -12.77
C SER A 236 9.72 -12.17 -12.32
N VAL A 237 10.79 -12.26 -11.53
CA VAL A 237 11.49 -11.09 -10.97
C VAL A 237 12.44 -10.45 -12.00
N PRO A 238 12.24 -9.19 -12.42
CA PRO A 238 13.13 -8.54 -13.37
C PRO A 238 14.53 -8.33 -12.81
N GLN A 239 15.55 -8.46 -13.66
CA GLN A 239 16.97 -8.33 -13.29
C GLN A 239 17.30 -7.00 -12.58
N ALA A 240 16.61 -5.91 -12.95
CA ALA A 240 16.80 -4.60 -12.32
C ALA A 240 16.49 -4.62 -10.81
N TYR A 241 15.50 -5.41 -10.38
CA TYR A 241 15.15 -5.57 -8.97
C TYR A 241 16.12 -6.49 -8.26
N ASN A 242 16.52 -7.62 -8.87
CA ASN A 242 17.55 -8.50 -8.31
C ASN A 242 18.92 -7.82 -8.15
N THR A 243 19.21 -6.82 -8.99
CA THR A 243 20.45 -6.02 -8.87
C THR A 243 20.36 -5.01 -7.73
N ARG A 244 19.16 -4.47 -7.47
CA ARG A 244 18.95 -3.42 -6.46
C ARG A 244 18.68 -3.98 -5.06
N TYR A 245 18.02 -5.14 -4.98
CA TYR A 245 17.52 -5.73 -3.75
C TYR A 245 18.02 -7.16 -3.61
N ASN A 246 18.38 -7.56 -2.39
CA ASN A 246 18.64 -8.96 -2.08
C ASN A 246 17.30 -9.69 -1.91
N ILE A 247 16.75 -10.21 -3.01
CA ILE A 247 15.44 -10.88 -3.04
C ILE A 247 15.61 -12.37 -2.76
N THR A 248 14.94 -12.86 -1.73
CA THR A 248 14.84 -14.28 -1.39
C THR A 248 13.41 -14.75 -1.63
N PHE A 249 13.25 -15.91 -2.27
CA PHE A 249 11.96 -16.56 -2.45
C PHE A 249 11.87 -17.82 -1.57
N LEU A 250 10.79 -17.93 -0.81
CA LEU A 250 10.49 -19.06 0.06
C LEU A 250 9.23 -19.77 -0.47
N PRO A 251 9.38 -20.91 -1.18
CA PRO A 251 8.26 -21.66 -1.75
C PRO A 251 7.50 -22.44 -0.68
N LEU A 252 6.72 -21.76 0.15
CA LEU A 252 5.97 -22.37 1.25
C LEU A 252 4.56 -21.82 1.37
N TYR A 253 3.64 -22.68 1.81
CA TYR A 253 2.32 -22.27 2.28
C TYR A 253 2.46 -21.75 3.69
N ALA A 254 2.23 -20.45 3.91
CA ALA A 254 2.31 -19.87 5.24
C ALA A 254 1.14 -20.34 6.10
N GLU A 255 1.42 -20.67 7.35
CA GLU A 255 0.44 -21.09 8.35
C GLU A 255 0.56 -20.21 9.59
N ILE A 256 -0.46 -20.22 10.45
CA ILE A 256 -0.47 -19.46 11.71
C ILE A 256 -0.83 -20.42 12.85
N ASP A 257 -0.03 -20.41 13.92
CA ASP A 257 -0.30 -21.16 15.16
C ASP A 257 -0.40 -22.68 14.95
N THR A 258 0.42 -23.21 14.04
CA THR A 258 0.52 -24.65 13.75
C THR A 258 1.78 -25.28 14.34
N ASP A 259 2.72 -24.48 14.84
CA ASP A 259 4.02 -24.92 15.36
C ASP A 259 4.88 -25.70 14.34
N THR A 260 4.60 -25.54 13.04
CA THR A 260 5.35 -26.15 11.93
C THR A 260 6.46 -25.22 11.42
N GLU A 261 7.20 -25.65 10.38
CA GLU A 261 8.18 -24.77 9.74
C GLU A 261 7.55 -23.67 8.88
N SER A 262 6.31 -23.86 8.42
CA SER A 262 5.48 -22.89 7.70
C SER A 262 4.80 -21.87 8.61
N ASP A 263 4.83 -22.08 9.94
CA ASP A 263 4.26 -21.15 10.91
C ASP A 263 5.00 -19.81 10.89
N VAL A 264 4.28 -18.73 10.55
CA VAL A 264 4.83 -17.38 10.45
C VAL A 264 5.48 -16.91 11.76
N LEU A 265 4.94 -17.31 12.91
CA LEU A 265 5.50 -16.92 14.21
C LEU A 265 6.88 -17.55 14.45
N ARG A 266 7.13 -18.74 13.87
CA ARG A 266 8.43 -19.41 13.90
C ARG A 266 9.35 -18.95 12.77
N LEU A 267 8.78 -18.50 11.66
CA LEU A 267 9.52 -18.04 10.50
C LEU A 267 10.14 -16.66 10.72
N LEU A 268 9.38 -15.68 11.24
CA LEU A 268 9.83 -14.29 11.38
C LEU A 268 11.17 -14.14 12.13
N PRO A 269 11.39 -14.79 13.30
CA PRO A 269 12.67 -14.68 14.01
C PRO A 269 13.87 -15.27 13.27
N LYS A 270 13.65 -16.12 12.27
CA LYS A 270 14.72 -16.68 11.41
C LYS A 270 15.10 -15.74 10.26
N LEU A 271 14.17 -14.89 9.83
CA LEU A 271 14.35 -14.00 8.68
C LEU A 271 14.96 -12.65 9.07
N VAL A 272 14.59 -12.15 10.25
CA VAL A 272 14.94 -10.79 10.71
C VAL A 272 15.55 -10.77 12.10
N LYS A 273 16.27 -9.69 12.38
CA LYS A 273 16.84 -9.38 13.69
C LYS A 273 16.13 -8.16 14.27
N LYS A 274 16.26 -7.98 15.59
CA LYS A 274 15.59 -6.86 16.30
C LYS A 274 16.02 -5.49 15.79
N GLU A 275 17.27 -5.37 15.33
CA GLU A 275 17.85 -4.14 14.80
C GLU A 275 17.45 -3.80 13.35
N ASP A 276 16.90 -4.77 12.62
CA ASP A 276 16.42 -4.54 11.26
C ASP A 276 15.22 -3.60 11.27
N TYR A 277 15.03 -2.83 10.21
CA TYR A 277 13.77 -2.17 9.90
C TYR A 277 12.91 -3.13 9.09
N VAL A 278 11.76 -3.55 9.62
CA VAL A 278 10.96 -4.63 9.04
C VAL A 278 9.58 -4.15 8.66
N VAL A 279 9.25 -4.31 7.38
CA VAL A 279 7.91 -4.15 6.86
C VAL A 279 7.36 -5.54 6.56
N LEU A 280 6.29 -5.92 7.23
CA LEU A 280 5.58 -7.18 6.99
C LEU A 280 4.30 -6.88 6.22
N LYS A 281 4.12 -7.50 5.06
CA LYS A 281 2.80 -7.63 4.41
C LYS A 281 2.31 -9.06 4.59
N PHE A 282 1.04 -9.18 4.97
CA PHE A 282 0.39 -10.47 5.13
C PHE A 282 -1.02 -10.43 4.52
N ASP A 283 -1.19 -11.18 3.45
CA ASP A 283 -2.49 -11.52 2.87
C ASP A 283 -2.33 -12.93 2.33
N VAL A 284 -3.02 -13.88 2.95
CA VAL A 284 -2.90 -15.29 2.62
C VAL A 284 -4.26 -15.93 2.79
N ASP A 285 -4.87 -16.26 1.67
CA ASP A 285 -6.15 -16.98 1.65
C ASP A 285 -5.96 -18.45 2.06
N PRO A 286 -6.48 -18.89 3.23
CA PRO A 286 -6.25 -20.25 3.72
C PRO A 286 -6.87 -21.32 2.82
N ASN A 287 -7.92 -20.98 2.07
CA ASN A 287 -8.56 -21.83 1.08
C ASN A 287 -9.36 -20.91 0.17
N HIS A 288 -9.42 -21.18 -1.14
CA HIS A 288 -10.19 -20.41 -2.15
C HIS A 288 -11.73 -20.32 -1.90
N PHE A 289 -12.19 -20.54 -0.68
CA PHE A 289 -13.57 -20.41 -0.25
C PHE A 289 -13.77 -19.04 0.40
N PRO A 290 -14.76 -18.27 -0.04
CA PRO A 290 -15.01 -16.93 0.48
C PRO A 290 -15.76 -16.96 1.83
N ARG A 291 -15.42 -17.91 2.72
CA ARG A 291 -16.18 -18.25 3.93
C ARG A 291 -15.26 -18.56 5.10
N GLY A 292 -15.68 -18.15 6.29
CA GLY A 292 -15.06 -18.55 7.56
C GLY A 292 -13.99 -17.58 8.09
N CYS A 293 -13.19 -18.06 9.06
CA CYS A 293 -12.06 -17.32 9.62
C CYS A 293 -10.94 -17.25 8.58
N THR A 294 -10.24 -16.13 8.54
CA THR A 294 -9.09 -15.96 7.65
C THR A 294 -7.79 -15.88 8.45
N MET A 295 -6.66 -16.12 7.79
CA MET A 295 -5.37 -16.18 8.48
C MET A 295 -4.89 -14.83 8.96
N GLU A 296 -5.37 -13.72 8.38
CA GLU A 296 -4.96 -12.37 8.77
C GLU A 296 -5.48 -12.02 10.18
N TRP A 297 -6.72 -12.39 10.49
CA TRP A 297 -7.27 -12.28 11.84
C TRP A 297 -6.52 -13.17 12.83
N GLY A 298 -6.19 -14.40 12.42
CA GLY A 298 -5.38 -15.33 13.21
C GLY A 298 -3.97 -14.79 13.50
N LEU A 299 -3.33 -14.19 12.49
CA LEU A 299 -2.00 -13.57 12.64
C LEU A 299 -2.07 -12.41 13.62
N LEU A 300 -3.02 -11.48 13.46
CA LEU A 300 -3.16 -10.35 14.40
C LEU A 300 -3.33 -10.83 15.83
N PHE A 301 -4.24 -11.78 16.05
CA PHE A 301 -4.49 -12.33 17.37
C PHE A 301 -3.19 -12.89 17.98
N ASN A 302 -2.44 -13.66 17.21
CA ASN A 302 -1.20 -14.26 17.67
C ASN A 302 -0.08 -13.24 17.88
N LEU A 303 0.08 -12.24 17.03
CA LEU A 303 1.05 -11.16 17.25
C LEU A 303 0.80 -10.43 18.57
N MET A 304 -0.45 -10.21 18.96
CA MET A 304 -0.77 -9.59 20.25
C MET A 304 -0.41 -10.48 21.46
N ARG A 305 -0.36 -11.80 21.27
CA ARG A 305 0.00 -12.78 22.31
C ARG A 305 1.49 -13.10 22.36
N HIS A 306 2.21 -12.80 21.29
CA HIS A 306 3.64 -13.06 21.11
C HIS A 306 4.40 -11.74 20.92
N PRO A 307 4.54 -10.93 21.99
CA PRO A 307 5.20 -9.62 21.90
C PRO A 307 6.65 -9.72 21.42
N GLU A 308 7.34 -10.82 21.68
CA GLU A 308 8.70 -11.10 21.19
C GLU A 308 8.78 -11.20 19.66
N VAL A 309 7.70 -11.63 19.00
CA VAL A 309 7.60 -11.70 17.53
C VAL A 309 7.05 -10.38 16.99
N ALA A 310 5.99 -9.84 17.58
CA ALA A 310 5.40 -8.57 17.15
C ALA A 310 6.39 -7.40 17.20
N THR A 311 7.29 -7.38 18.19
CA THR A 311 8.36 -6.38 18.30
C THR A 311 9.50 -6.55 17.28
N LEU A 312 9.40 -7.52 16.35
CA LEU A 312 10.28 -7.58 15.18
C LEU A 312 9.79 -6.68 14.04
N ILE A 313 8.51 -6.32 14.02
CA ILE A 313 7.84 -5.62 12.93
C ILE A 313 7.81 -4.10 13.22
N ASP A 314 8.31 -3.29 12.29
CA ASP A 314 8.18 -1.82 12.37
C ASP A 314 6.88 -1.34 11.72
N GLU A 315 6.52 -1.91 10.56
CA GLU A 315 5.27 -1.61 9.84
C GLU A 315 4.56 -2.89 9.40
N LEU A 316 3.24 -2.94 9.53
CA LEU A 316 2.38 -4.05 9.12
C LEU A 316 1.42 -3.61 8.01
N TYR A 317 1.38 -4.33 6.89
CA TYR A 317 0.30 -4.31 5.90
C TYR A 317 -0.51 -5.59 6.05
N ILE A 318 -1.83 -5.47 6.17
CA ILE A 318 -2.67 -6.64 6.42
C ILE A 318 -4.04 -6.53 5.76
N GLU A 319 -4.46 -7.58 5.05
CA GLU A 319 -5.79 -7.67 4.42
C GLU A 319 -6.76 -8.33 5.37
N LEU A 320 -7.45 -7.54 6.17
CA LEU A 320 -8.48 -8.09 7.03
C LEU A 320 -9.69 -8.42 6.17
N HIS A 321 -9.85 -9.70 5.83
CA HIS A 321 -11.05 -10.20 5.18
C HIS A 321 -12.28 -10.10 6.10
N PHE A 322 -13.39 -9.59 5.58
CA PHE A 322 -14.66 -9.43 6.30
C PHE A 322 -15.85 -9.73 5.39
N SER A 323 -17.04 -9.84 5.97
CA SER A 323 -18.28 -10.03 5.23
C SER A 323 -18.58 -8.83 4.36
N LEU A 324 -18.51 -9.04 3.05
CA LEU A 324 -18.87 -8.05 2.05
C LEU A 324 -19.66 -8.74 0.93
N PRO A 325 -21.01 -8.72 0.99
CA PRO A 325 -21.86 -9.45 0.05
C PRO A 325 -21.61 -9.10 -1.43
N MET A 326 -21.19 -7.86 -1.72
CA MET A 326 -20.87 -7.42 -3.08
C MET A 326 -19.70 -8.21 -3.71
N LEU A 327 -18.76 -8.68 -2.88
CA LEU A 327 -17.64 -9.53 -3.27
C LEU A 327 -17.93 -11.03 -3.10
N ARG A 328 -19.13 -11.38 -2.65
CA ARG A 328 -19.49 -12.74 -2.18
C ARG A 328 -18.59 -13.23 -1.04
N TRP A 329 -18.02 -12.29 -0.28
CA TRP A 329 -17.25 -12.57 0.92
C TRP A 329 -18.21 -12.79 2.09
N GLU A 330 -18.23 -14.02 2.59
CA GLU A 330 -19.07 -14.53 3.67
C GLU A 330 -18.20 -14.91 4.89
N HIS A 331 -17.27 -14.02 5.26
CA HIS A 331 -16.42 -14.17 6.45
C HIS A 331 -17.15 -13.79 7.74
N TYR A 332 -16.60 -14.19 8.89
CA TYR A 332 -17.24 -13.97 10.19
C TYR A 332 -17.27 -12.52 10.65
N HIS A 333 -16.19 -11.78 10.37
CA HIS A 333 -16.05 -10.39 10.81
C HIS A 333 -16.79 -9.44 9.87
N SER A 334 -17.28 -8.33 10.40
CA SER A 334 -17.87 -7.22 9.66
C SER A 334 -16.81 -6.21 9.22
N ASN A 335 -17.14 -5.39 8.21
CA ASN A 335 -16.28 -4.28 7.80
C ASN A 335 -15.95 -3.35 8.99
N TRP A 336 -16.94 -3.12 9.87
CA TRP A 336 -16.76 -2.29 11.07
C TRP A 336 -15.76 -2.86 12.07
N GLU A 337 -15.73 -4.18 12.27
CA GLU A 337 -14.74 -4.81 13.15
C GLU A 337 -13.32 -4.66 12.60
N ALA A 338 -13.13 -4.84 11.29
CA ALA A 338 -11.82 -4.63 10.65
C ALA A 338 -11.37 -3.17 10.76
N LEU A 339 -12.28 -2.22 10.50
CA LEU A 339 -12.02 -0.80 10.66
C LEU A 339 -11.63 -0.43 12.09
N ASP A 340 -12.43 -0.85 13.07
CA ASP A 340 -12.16 -0.55 14.48
C ASP A 340 -10.88 -1.21 14.99
N THR A 341 -10.54 -2.40 14.49
CA THR A 341 -9.28 -3.08 14.79
C THR A 341 -8.08 -2.27 14.33
N ILE A 342 -8.03 -1.84 13.06
CA ILE A 342 -6.92 -1.05 12.55
C ILE A 342 -6.86 0.32 13.24
N ARG A 343 -8.02 0.95 13.53
CA ARG A 343 -8.09 2.21 14.29
C ARG A 343 -7.49 2.05 15.68
N TYR A 344 -7.86 0.98 16.40
CA TYR A 344 -7.34 0.70 17.73
C TYR A 344 -5.84 0.46 17.71
N LEU A 345 -5.33 -0.38 16.80
CA LEU A 345 -3.89 -0.63 16.64
C LEU A 345 -3.11 0.68 16.42
N ARG A 346 -3.61 1.56 15.55
CA ARG A 346 -3.00 2.89 15.32
C ARG A 346 -3.08 3.80 16.54
N GLN A 347 -4.20 3.80 17.27
CA GLN A 347 -4.36 4.55 18.53
C GLN A 347 -3.37 4.08 19.61
N GLN A 348 -3.09 2.78 19.66
CA GLN A 348 -2.06 2.24 20.54
C GLN A 348 -0.64 2.56 20.05
N GLY A 349 -0.47 2.96 18.79
CA GLY A 349 0.81 3.42 18.25
C GLY A 349 1.50 2.44 17.31
N MET A 350 0.84 1.35 16.94
CA MET A 350 1.33 0.46 15.89
C MET A 350 1.25 1.14 14.53
N ILE A 351 2.27 0.94 13.71
CA ILE A 351 2.29 1.36 12.31
C ILE A 351 1.67 0.24 11.51
N VAL A 352 0.38 0.38 11.21
CA VAL A 352 -0.39 -0.62 10.47
C VAL A 352 -1.13 0.04 9.32
N HIS A 353 -1.19 -0.66 8.20
CA HIS A 353 -1.84 -0.32 6.96
C HIS A 353 -2.85 -1.42 6.63
N ALA A 354 -4.05 -1.04 6.21
CA ALA A 354 -4.93 -1.99 5.58
C ALA A 354 -4.35 -2.34 4.21
N TRP A 355 -4.37 -3.61 3.83
CA TRP A 355 -4.06 -4.09 2.48
C TRP A 355 -5.38 -4.36 1.74
N PRO A 356 -5.49 -4.04 0.44
CA PRO A 356 -6.75 -3.91 -0.27
C PRO A 356 -7.15 -5.14 -1.09
#